data_AF-A0AAD5CZX0-F1
#
_entry.id   AF-A0AAD5CZX0-F1
#
_cell.length_a   1.000
_cell.length_b   1.000
_cell.length_c   1.000
_cell.angle_alpha   90.00
_cell.angle_beta   90.00
_cell.angle_gamma   90.00
#
_symmetry.space_group_name_H-M   'P 1'
#
loop_
_entity.id
_entity.type
_entity.pdbx_description
1 polymer ?
#
loop_
_entity_poly.entity_id
_entity_poly.type
_entity_poly.pdbx_seq_one_letter_code
_entity_poly.pdbx_strand_id
1 'polypeptide(L)'
;SNTTVAIPRSTYSTVHKLPHLKKLYISDCDCLENIFTFSTLESLKKLEKLTIRNCDAMKVIVREEVQEDTTTLSKKVVFTSLKSIKLDGLPNLTGFFLGMNVDFEWPLLEYVQIEDCPQMTVFTSGQSTTPRLKYINTGLGQHNLECGLNFHQTPSTSFDCISSNPTISEGRTWSFDNLIQCNLGYSHEDTKIFPSSELQKLEQLETIHAQDCEMVEEVFEVASEVTNNESQTGVEIPKLREVDLKELRSL
;
A
#
# COMPACT_ATOMS: atom_id res chain seq x y z
N SER A 1 12.01 50.87 11.82
CA SER A 1 12.30 49.91 10.74
C SER A 1 12.89 48.66 11.37
N ASN A 2 12.05 47.65 11.63
CA ASN A 2 12.51 46.36 12.14
C ASN A 2 12.99 45.52 10.96
N THR A 3 14.30 45.44 10.79
CA THR A 3 14.92 44.51 9.84
C THR A 3 15.11 43.19 10.57
N THR A 4 14.15 42.26 10.40
CA THR A 4 14.31 40.88 10.86
C THR A 4 15.39 40.24 10.00
N VAL A 5 16.58 40.05 10.56
CA VAL A 5 17.66 39.28 9.93
C VAL A 5 17.22 37.81 9.94
N ALA A 6 16.86 37.28 8.78
CA ALA A 6 16.63 35.86 8.61
C ALA A 6 17.96 35.12 8.82
N ILE A 7 18.00 34.24 9.82
CA ILE A 7 19.11 33.32 10.05
C ILE A 7 19.15 32.37 8.83
N PRO A 8 20.29 32.21 8.14
CA PRO A 8 20.38 31.24 7.05
C PRO A 8 20.11 29.85 7.62
N ARG A 9 19.05 29.18 7.15
CA ARG A 9 18.86 27.75 7.43
C ARG A 9 20.02 27.01 6.78
N SER A 10 20.88 26.44 7.61
CA SER A 10 22.06 25.66 7.21
C SER A 10 21.74 24.66 6.07
N THR A 11 22.31 24.90 4.90
CA THR A 11 22.08 24.18 3.63
C THR A 11 22.96 22.93 3.44
N TYR A 12 23.30 22.23 4.52
CA TYR A 12 23.99 20.94 4.42
C TYR A 12 23.18 19.85 5.14
N SER A 13 22.11 19.37 4.51
CA SER A 13 21.60 18.02 4.83
C SER A 13 22.70 17.05 4.41
N THR A 14 23.37 16.44 5.39
CA THR A 14 24.34 15.39 5.12
C THR A 14 23.55 14.19 4.63
N VAL A 15 23.54 13.96 3.31
CA VAL A 15 22.86 12.80 2.72
C VAL A 15 23.55 11.53 3.24
N HIS A 16 22.93 10.89 4.22
CA HIS A 16 23.44 9.65 4.79
C HIS A 16 23.25 8.53 3.77
N LYS A 17 24.35 8.13 3.11
CA LYS A 17 24.33 7.00 2.17
C LYS A 17 24.41 5.68 2.94
N LEU A 18 23.50 4.76 2.61
CA LEU A 18 23.40 3.44 3.22
C LEU A 18 23.59 2.29 2.18
N PRO A 19 24.69 2.30 1.37
CA PRO A 19 24.82 1.47 0.16
C PRO A 19 25.02 -0.03 0.41
N HIS A 20 25.18 -0.44 1.67
CA HIS A 20 25.34 -1.82 2.10
C HIS A 20 24.18 -2.31 2.98
N LEU A 21 23.20 -1.44 3.27
CA LEU A 21 22.06 -1.82 4.10
C LEU A 21 21.21 -2.84 3.33
N LYS A 22 21.10 -4.04 3.90
CA LYS A 22 20.30 -5.15 3.35
C LYS A 22 19.02 -5.39 4.12
N LYS A 23 19.02 -5.16 5.43
CA LYS A 23 17.88 -5.45 6.30
C LYS A 23 17.77 -4.35 7.32
N LEU A 24 16.57 -3.85 7.53
CA LEU A 24 16.27 -2.85 8.56
C LEU A 24 15.11 -3.36 9.41
N TYR A 25 15.31 -3.33 10.72
CA TYR A 25 14.34 -3.70 11.74
C TYR A 25 14.23 -2.55 12.73
N ILE A 26 13.02 -2.06 12.93
CA ILE A 26 12.69 -1.01 13.90
C ILE A 26 11.52 -1.53 14.73
N SER A 27 11.61 -1.42 16.04
CA SER A 27 10.57 -1.88 16.97
C SER A 27 10.56 -0.98 18.19
N ASP A 28 9.37 -0.64 18.68
CA ASP A 28 9.16 0.05 19.96
C ASP A 28 9.89 1.42 20.02
N CYS A 29 9.86 2.15 18.89
CA CYS A 29 10.52 3.45 18.70
C CYS A 29 9.50 4.59 18.66
N ASP A 30 8.85 4.85 19.79
CA ASP A 30 7.64 5.68 19.89
C ASP A 30 7.82 7.16 19.54
N CYS A 31 9.06 7.66 19.45
CA CYS A 31 9.36 9.04 19.06
C CYS A 31 9.80 9.19 17.60
N LEU A 32 9.95 8.08 16.86
CA LEU A 32 10.47 8.10 15.50
C LEU A 32 9.36 8.43 14.51
N GLU A 33 9.39 9.64 13.94
CA GLU A 33 8.35 10.10 13.00
C GLU A 33 8.55 9.62 11.55
N ASN A 34 9.80 9.38 11.16
CA ASN A 34 10.19 8.90 9.84
C ASN A 34 11.55 8.19 9.88
N ILE A 35 11.83 7.33 8.89
CA ILE A 35 13.08 6.55 8.83
C ILE A 35 14.05 7.17 7.84
N PHE A 36 13.55 7.43 6.65
CA PHE A 36 14.34 7.88 5.51
C PHE A 36 13.93 9.30 5.13
N THR A 37 14.82 9.98 4.44
CA THR A 37 14.47 11.13 3.62
C THR A 37 14.53 10.76 2.15
N PHE A 38 13.84 11.50 1.28
CA PHE A 38 13.80 11.21 -0.15
C PHE A 38 15.22 11.09 -0.76
N SER A 39 16.17 11.95 -0.35
CA SER A 39 17.56 11.91 -0.82
C SER A 39 18.33 10.63 -0.44
N THR A 40 17.89 9.89 0.59
CA THR A 40 18.55 8.64 1.00
C THR A 40 18.18 7.45 0.12
N LEU A 41 17.05 7.51 -0.60
CA LEU A 41 16.47 6.39 -1.35
C LEU A 41 17.42 5.83 -2.42
N GLU A 42 18.18 6.69 -3.10
CA GLU A 42 19.14 6.26 -4.11
C GLU A 42 20.21 5.30 -3.58
N SER A 43 20.50 5.37 -2.28
CA SER A 43 21.49 4.51 -1.63
C SER A 43 20.93 3.17 -1.16
N LEU A 44 19.60 3.00 -1.12
CA LEU A 44 18.91 1.82 -0.57
C LEU A 44 18.76 0.66 -1.57
N LYS A 45 19.50 0.67 -2.68
CA LYS A 45 19.39 -0.33 -3.77
C LYS A 45 19.61 -1.78 -3.33
N LYS A 46 20.30 -2.00 -2.21
CA LYS A 46 20.57 -3.32 -1.63
C LYS A 46 19.62 -3.71 -0.49
N LEU A 47 18.67 -2.86 -0.11
CA LEU A 47 17.72 -3.18 0.94
C LEU A 47 16.83 -4.32 0.45
N GLU A 48 16.86 -5.45 1.15
CA GLU A 48 16.13 -6.68 0.87
C GLU A 48 14.91 -6.84 1.78
N LYS A 49 14.98 -6.34 3.02
CA LYS A 49 13.88 -6.45 4.00
C LYS A 49 13.74 -5.19 4.84
N LEU A 50 12.49 -4.73 4.99
CA LEU A 50 12.08 -3.67 5.89
C LEU A 50 11.05 -4.21 6.88
N THR A 51 11.26 -3.99 8.17
CA THR A 51 10.30 -4.36 9.23
C THR A 51 10.24 -3.24 10.25
N ILE A 52 9.04 -2.74 10.51
CA ILE A 52 8.76 -1.65 11.45
C ILE A 52 7.59 -2.11 12.31
N ARG A 53 7.76 -2.05 13.63
CA ARG A 53 6.76 -2.49 14.60
C ARG A 53 6.55 -1.50 15.73
N ASN A 54 5.33 -1.32 16.20
CA ASN A 54 5.02 -0.61 17.45
C ASN A 54 5.75 0.74 17.54
N CYS A 55 5.54 1.63 16.57
CA CYS A 55 6.19 2.93 16.54
C CYS A 55 5.11 4.01 16.45
N ASP A 56 4.61 4.45 17.60
CA ASP A 56 3.42 5.29 17.68
C ASP A 56 3.54 6.61 16.92
N ALA A 57 4.67 7.32 17.03
CA ALA A 57 4.84 8.60 16.34
C ALA A 57 5.14 8.49 14.83
N MET A 58 5.31 7.28 14.28
CA MET A 58 5.66 7.10 12.87
C MET A 58 4.54 7.62 11.97
N LYS A 59 4.81 8.66 11.18
CA LYS A 59 3.84 9.29 10.26
C LYS A 59 4.03 8.83 8.83
N VAL A 60 5.28 8.80 8.37
CA VAL A 60 5.66 8.33 7.04
C VAL A 60 6.98 7.58 7.11
N ILE A 61 7.20 6.58 6.26
CA ILE A 61 8.48 5.87 6.23
C ILE A 61 9.58 6.74 5.62
N VAL A 62 9.23 7.44 4.55
CA VAL A 62 10.10 8.37 3.82
C VAL A 62 9.52 9.78 3.91
N ARG A 63 10.33 10.71 4.39
CA ARG A 63 10.01 12.13 4.45
C ARG A 63 10.54 12.87 3.23
N GLU A 64 9.72 13.74 2.64
CA GLU A 64 10.17 14.71 1.64
C GLU A 64 10.98 15.84 2.29
N GLU A 65 12.11 16.17 1.67
CA GLU A 65 12.93 17.31 2.07
C GLU A 65 12.62 18.50 1.15
N VAL A 66 12.48 19.70 1.72
CA VAL A 66 12.33 20.93 0.94
C VAL A 66 13.69 21.28 0.34
N GLN A 67 13.88 21.09 -0.97
CA GLN A 67 15.06 21.58 -1.70
C GLN A 67 14.67 22.68 -2.70
N GLU A 68 15.47 23.75 -2.73
CA GLU A 68 15.25 24.93 -3.60
C GLU A 68 15.62 24.66 -5.07
N ASP A 69 16.38 23.59 -5.37
CA ASP A 69 16.87 23.25 -6.71
C ASP A 69 16.25 21.97 -7.26
N THR A 70 15.00 22.05 -7.74
CA THR A 70 14.23 20.90 -8.27
C THR A 70 14.60 20.48 -9.69
N THR A 71 15.77 20.87 -10.23
CA THR A 71 16.01 20.83 -11.69
C THR A 71 16.33 19.44 -12.27
N THR A 72 16.54 18.40 -11.46
CA THR A 72 16.83 17.03 -11.95
C THR A 72 16.27 15.92 -11.07
N LEU A 73 15.08 16.10 -10.48
CA LEU A 73 14.45 15.00 -9.75
C LEU A 73 13.95 13.92 -10.72
N SER A 74 14.53 12.73 -10.63
CA SER A 74 14.03 11.54 -11.30
C SER A 74 12.56 11.37 -10.95
N LYS A 75 11.69 11.28 -11.96
CA LYS A 75 10.25 10.99 -11.76
C LYS A 75 9.98 9.57 -11.25
N LYS A 76 11.04 8.82 -10.94
CA LYS A 76 10.98 7.39 -10.65
C LYS A 76 12.03 6.96 -9.62
N VAL A 77 11.60 6.16 -8.65
CA VAL A 77 12.41 5.51 -7.62
C VAL A 77 12.31 4.00 -7.81
N VAL A 78 13.43 3.29 -7.71
CA VAL A 78 13.46 1.83 -7.88
C VAL A 78 14.13 1.15 -6.70
N PHE A 79 13.37 0.32 -5.99
CA PHE A 79 13.88 -0.55 -4.92
C PHE A 79 14.32 -1.89 -5.50
N THR A 80 15.51 -1.92 -6.10
CA THR A 80 16.00 -3.05 -6.91
C THR A 80 16.14 -4.38 -6.17
N SER A 81 16.24 -4.38 -4.84
CA SER A 81 16.49 -5.60 -4.04
C SER A 81 15.41 -5.92 -3.03
N LEU A 82 14.42 -5.05 -2.82
CA LEU A 82 13.48 -5.18 -1.71
C LEU A 82 12.50 -6.32 -1.97
N LYS A 83 12.44 -7.28 -1.05
CA LYS A 83 11.63 -8.51 -1.16
C LYS A 83 10.48 -8.57 -0.16
N SER A 84 10.65 -7.92 0.99
CA SER A 84 9.69 -8.01 2.09
C SER A 84 9.54 -6.69 2.82
N ILE A 85 8.30 -6.27 3.02
CA ILE A 85 7.90 -5.13 3.85
C ILE A 85 6.94 -5.67 4.92
N LYS A 86 7.18 -5.29 6.17
CA LYS A 86 6.32 -5.60 7.32
C LYS A 86 6.11 -4.33 8.14
N LEU A 87 4.87 -3.87 8.21
CA LEU A 87 4.38 -2.71 8.95
C LEU A 87 3.32 -3.23 9.91
N ASP A 88 3.46 -2.96 11.19
CA ASP A 88 2.71 -3.66 12.23
C ASP A 88 2.63 -2.77 13.47
N GLY A 89 1.42 -2.48 13.97
CA GLY A 89 1.23 -1.60 15.12
C GLY A 89 1.76 -0.19 14.90
N LEU A 90 1.35 0.48 13.82
CA LEU A 90 1.77 1.84 13.48
C LEU A 90 0.55 2.78 13.42
N PRO A 91 0.01 3.20 14.59
CA PRO A 91 -1.29 3.87 14.67
C PRO A 91 -1.37 5.21 13.95
N ASN A 92 -0.25 5.91 13.74
CA ASN A 92 -0.22 7.22 13.07
C ASN A 92 0.40 7.18 11.67
N LEU A 93 0.76 5.99 11.15
CA LEU A 93 1.38 5.88 9.84
C LEU A 93 0.32 6.19 8.77
N THR A 94 0.58 7.15 7.89
CA THR A 94 -0.33 7.54 6.81
C THR A 94 0.09 7.03 5.43
N GLY A 95 1.38 6.67 5.26
CA GLY A 95 1.90 6.14 4.01
C GLY A 95 3.39 5.82 4.03
N PHE A 96 3.88 5.12 3.01
CA PHE A 96 5.32 4.91 2.81
C PHE A 96 6.00 6.22 2.38
N PHE A 97 5.44 6.91 1.39
CA PHE A 97 5.93 8.21 0.92
C PHE A 97 4.78 9.02 0.30
N LEU A 98 4.44 10.16 0.91
CA LEU A 98 3.32 11.01 0.49
C LEU A 98 3.76 12.40 -0.02
N GLY A 99 5.03 12.54 -0.42
CA GLY A 99 5.56 13.79 -0.94
C GLY A 99 5.21 14.03 -2.41
N MET A 100 6.12 14.65 -3.17
CA MET A 100 6.01 14.81 -4.62
C MET A 100 5.54 13.53 -5.35
N ASN A 101 4.72 13.71 -6.38
CA ASN A 101 4.19 12.60 -7.17
C ASN A 101 5.32 11.97 -8.02
N VAL A 102 5.83 10.82 -7.55
CA VAL A 102 6.94 10.07 -8.12
C VAL A 102 6.56 8.59 -8.19
N ASP A 103 6.95 7.93 -9.26
CA ASP A 103 6.66 6.51 -9.47
C ASP A 103 7.67 5.63 -8.72
N PHE A 104 7.20 4.54 -8.13
CA PHE A 104 7.97 3.56 -7.39
C PHE A 104 7.90 2.20 -8.08
N GLU A 105 9.07 1.58 -8.27
CA GLU A 105 9.15 0.20 -8.73
C GLU A 105 9.76 -0.71 -7.69
N TRP A 106 9.10 -1.84 -7.51
CA TRP A 106 9.41 -2.86 -6.52
C TRP A 106 9.62 -4.21 -7.22
N PRO A 107 10.62 -4.33 -8.11
CA PRO A 107 10.74 -5.44 -9.05
C PRO A 107 10.90 -6.82 -8.40
N LEU A 108 11.31 -6.87 -7.13
CA LEU A 108 11.53 -8.11 -6.37
C LEU A 108 10.64 -8.24 -5.14
N LEU A 109 9.67 -7.33 -4.92
CA LEU A 109 8.82 -7.36 -3.74
C LEU A 109 7.86 -8.55 -3.85
N GLU A 110 7.99 -9.50 -2.93
CA GLU A 110 7.20 -10.75 -2.91
C GLU A 110 6.19 -10.78 -1.77
N TYR A 111 6.48 -10.07 -0.67
CA TYR A 111 5.69 -10.12 0.56
C TYR A 111 5.46 -8.73 1.15
N VAL A 112 4.19 -8.39 1.38
CA VAL A 112 3.77 -7.18 2.10
C VAL A 112 2.87 -7.58 3.27
N GLN A 113 3.18 -7.08 4.45
CA GLN A 113 2.32 -7.15 5.62
C GLN A 113 2.09 -5.74 6.17
N ILE A 114 0.83 -5.38 6.39
CA ILE A 114 0.39 -4.11 6.97
C ILE A 114 -0.75 -4.42 7.96
N GLU A 115 -0.40 -4.56 9.22
CA GLU A 115 -1.33 -4.86 10.31
C GLU A 115 -1.36 -3.69 11.29
N ASP A 116 -2.50 -3.42 11.91
CA ASP A 116 -2.67 -2.37 12.92
C ASP A 116 -2.08 -1.01 12.50
N CYS A 117 -2.33 -0.61 11.24
CA CYS A 117 -1.94 0.69 10.66
C CYS A 117 -3.19 1.50 10.22
N PRO A 118 -4.07 1.90 11.16
CA PRO A 118 -5.40 2.48 10.93
C PRO A 118 -5.39 3.97 10.56
N GLN A 119 -4.32 4.50 9.99
CA GLN A 119 -4.32 5.83 9.37
C GLN A 119 -3.71 5.82 7.97
N MET A 120 -3.17 4.67 7.58
CA MET A 120 -2.61 4.50 6.26
C MET A 120 -3.81 4.30 5.34
N THR A 121 -3.82 4.94 4.18
CA THR A 121 -4.90 4.76 3.17
C THR A 121 -4.34 4.58 1.77
N VAL A 122 -3.10 5.02 1.56
CA VAL A 122 -2.33 4.84 0.33
C VAL A 122 -0.90 4.45 0.69
N PHE A 123 -0.22 3.70 -0.19
CA PHE A 123 1.17 3.33 0.04
C PHE A 123 2.10 4.47 -0.36
N THR A 124 1.94 5.00 -1.59
CA THR A 124 2.72 6.14 -2.11
C THR A 124 1.82 7.21 -2.72
N SER A 125 2.25 8.47 -2.77
CA SER A 125 1.50 9.54 -3.47
C SER A 125 1.54 9.40 -5.00
N GLY A 126 2.62 8.85 -5.54
CA GLY A 126 2.74 8.48 -6.95
C GLY A 126 2.60 6.98 -7.17
N GLN A 127 2.88 6.51 -8.38
CA GLN A 127 2.63 5.11 -8.73
C GLN A 127 3.47 4.13 -7.96
N SER A 128 2.96 2.92 -7.77
CA SER A 128 3.77 1.79 -7.38
C SER A 128 3.59 0.65 -8.37
N THR A 129 4.60 -0.19 -8.58
CA THR A 129 4.49 -1.39 -9.44
C THR A 129 5.25 -2.56 -8.82
N THR A 130 4.53 -3.67 -8.60
CA THR A 130 5.03 -4.85 -7.87
C THR A 130 4.85 -6.14 -8.70
N PRO A 131 5.63 -6.37 -9.77
CA PRO A 131 5.38 -7.45 -10.71
C PRO A 131 5.64 -8.88 -10.17
N ARG A 132 6.09 -9.00 -8.91
CA ARG A 132 6.41 -10.29 -8.26
C ARG A 132 5.72 -10.46 -6.90
N LEU A 133 4.76 -9.59 -6.57
CA LEU A 133 4.05 -9.68 -5.30
C LEU A 133 3.21 -10.96 -5.28
N LYS A 134 3.43 -11.79 -4.25
CA LYS A 134 2.77 -13.10 -4.11
C LYS A 134 1.91 -13.19 -2.86
N TYR A 135 2.30 -12.47 -1.82
CA TYR A 135 1.70 -12.56 -0.51
C TYR A 135 1.37 -11.16 -0.01
N ILE A 136 0.09 -10.97 0.33
CA ILE A 136 -0.38 -9.76 0.99
C ILE A 136 -1.10 -10.17 2.28
N ASN A 137 -0.72 -9.52 3.38
CA ASN A 137 -1.37 -9.67 4.66
C ASN A 137 -1.73 -8.28 5.19
N THR A 138 -3.00 -7.91 5.14
CA THR A 138 -3.45 -6.55 5.45
C THR A 138 -4.69 -6.60 6.31
N GLY A 139 -4.82 -5.68 7.26
CA GLY A 139 -6.12 -5.44 7.89
C GLY A 139 -7.10 -4.81 6.89
N LEU A 140 -8.28 -5.40 6.67
CA LEU A 140 -9.34 -4.75 5.88
C LEU A 140 -9.98 -3.61 6.70
N GLY A 141 -10.65 -2.63 6.08
CA GLY A 141 -11.44 -1.63 6.83
C GLY A 141 -10.85 -0.22 6.97
N GLN A 142 -9.79 0.10 6.24
CA GLN A 142 -9.41 1.47 5.79
C GLN A 142 -8.68 1.43 4.44
N HIS A 143 -8.09 0.27 4.15
CA HIS A 143 -7.50 -0.11 2.88
C HIS A 143 -8.43 -1.09 2.18
N ASN A 144 -9.63 -0.66 1.79
CA ASN A 144 -10.43 -1.45 0.85
C ASN A 144 -9.48 -1.79 -0.31
N LEU A 145 -9.46 -3.06 -0.68
CA LEU A 145 -8.81 -3.57 -1.88
C LEU A 145 -8.99 -2.56 -3.05
N GLU A 146 -10.20 -2.01 -3.26
CA GLU A 146 -10.58 -0.96 -4.25
C GLU A 146 -9.73 0.31 -4.25
N CYS A 147 -9.17 0.67 -3.10
CA CYS A 147 -8.31 1.85 -2.90
C CYS A 147 -6.90 1.49 -2.37
N GLY A 148 -6.62 0.20 -2.17
CA GLY A 148 -5.54 -0.30 -1.32
C GLY A 148 -4.15 -0.20 -1.95
N LEU A 149 -3.22 0.44 -1.23
CA LEU A 149 -1.76 0.48 -1.45
C LEU A 149 -1.26 0.90 -2.84
N ASN A 150 -2.14 1.36 -3.73
CA ASN A 150 -1.87 1.94 -5.05
C ASN A 150 -0.75 1.27 -5.89
N PHE A 151 -0.64 -0.06 -5.80
CA PHE A 151 0.42 -0.83 -6.46
C PHE A 151 0.31 -0.95 -8.00
N HIS A 152 -0.62 -0.24 -8.67
CA HIS A 152 -0.90 -0.44 -10.11
C HIS A 152 -1.58 0.70 -10.92
N GLN A 153 -1.50 2.00 -10.63
CA GLN A 153 -2.11 2.98 -11.57
C GLN A 153 -1.24 3.10 -12.84
N THR A 154 -1.77 2.65 -13.97
CA THR A 154 -1.28 3.04 -15.29
C THR A 154 -1.57 4.53 -15.53
N PRO A 155 -0.82 5.22 -16.41
CA PRO A 155 -0.97 6.66 -16.63
C PRO A 155 -2.22 6.96 -17.45
N SER A 156 -3.40 6.87 -16.85
CA SER A 156 -4.60 7.49 -17.39
C SER A 156 -5.37 8.18 -16.29
N THR A 157 -5.36 9.51 -16.41
CA THR A 157 -6.15 10.51 -15.69
C THR A 157 -5.79 10.75 -14.22
N SER A 158 -5.20 11.94 -14.02
CA SER A 158 -5.11 12.65 -12.75
C SER A 158 -6.47 12.75 -12.08
N PHE A 159 -6.61 12.23 -10.87
CA PHE A 159 -7.64 12.68 -9.93
C PHE A 159 -7.10 12.68 -8.50
N ASP A 160 -7.29 13.84 -7.87
CA ASP A 160 -6.94 14.14 -6.49
C ASP A 160 -7.64 13.16 -5.54
N CYS A 161 -6.86 12.38 -4.79
CA CYS A 161 -7.39 11.50 -3.74
C CYS A 161 -7.77 12.27 -2.46
N ILE A 162 -8.23 13.51 -2.58
CA ILE A 162 -8.64 14.36 -1.43
C ILE A 162 -10.14 14.73 -1.50
N SER A 163 -10.90 14.29 -2.51
CA SER A 163 -12.32 14.61 -2.57
C SER A 163 -13.19 13.66 -1.75
N SER A 164 -13.67 14.14 -0.61
CA SER A 164 -14.76 13.56 0.18
C SER A 164 -16.07 13.48 -0.62
N ASN A 165 -16.30 12.33 -1.28
CA ASN A 165 -17.60 11.69 -1.55
C ASN A 165 -17.38 10.46 -2.47
N PRO A 166 -17.88 9.26 -2.12
CA PRO A 166 -17.73 8.09 -2.97
C PRO A 166 -18.78 8.16 -4.08
N THR A 167 -18.41 8.76 -5.21
CA THR A 167 -19.18 8.59 -6.44
C THR A 167 -18.48 7.48 -7.21
N ILE A 168 -19.20 6.37 -7.36
CA ILE A 168 -18.83 5.13 -8.05
C ILE A 168 -17.95 5.46 -9.27
N SER A 169 -16.65 5.18 -9.16
CA SER A 169 -15.71 5.33 -10.26
C SER A 169 -15.41 3.96 -10.84
N GLU A 170 -15.99 3.70 -12.00
CA GLU A 170 -15.72 2.51 -12.80
C GLU A 170 -14.21 2.33 -13.05
N GLY A 171 -13.70 1.14 -12.69
CA GLY A 171 -12.54 0.52 -13.32
C GLY A 171 -11.17 1.10 -12.96
N ARG A 172 -10.71 0.90 -11.72
CA ARG A 172 -9.28 0.98 -11.38
C ARG A 172 -8.74 -0.41 -11.14
N THR A 173 -8.05 -0.96 -12.13
CA THR A 173 -7.65 -2.38 -12.13
C THR A 173 -6.30 -2.60 -11.47
N TRP A 174 -6.27 -3.42 -10.42
CA TRP A 174 -5.02 -4.00 -9.89
C TRP A 174 -4.55 -5.14 -10.79
N SER A 175 -3.25 -5.47 -10.73
CA SER A 175 -2.70 -6.71 -11.28
C SER A 175 -2.43 -7.65 -10.11
N PHE A 176 -3.41 -8.50 -9.84
CA PHE A 176 -3.28 -9.64 -8.94
C PHE A 176 -2.73 -10.88 -9.63
N ASP A 177 -2.18 -10.72 -10.83
CA ASP A 177 -1.79 -11.83 -11.71
C ASP A 177 -0.75 -12.77 -11.06
N ASN A 178 -0.19 -12.39 -9.90
CA ASN A 178 0.76 -13.19 -9.13
C ASN A 178 0.34 -13.46 -7.69
N LEU A 179 -0.81 -12.94 -7.22
CA LEU A 179 -1.22 -13.09 -5.83
C LEU A 179 -1.63 -14.54 -5.56
N ILE A 180 -0.96 -15.17 -4.60
CA ILE A 180 -1.17 -16.57 -4.21
C ILE A 180 -2.01 -16.67 -2.95
N GLN A 181 -1.75 -15.79 -1.98
CA GLN A 181 -2.43 -15.81 -0.69
C GLN A 181 -2.75 -14.39 -0.24
N CYS A 182 -3.98 -14.24 0.25
CA CYS A 182 -4.50 -13.01 0.82
C CYS A 182 -4.96 -13.28 2.26
N ASN A 183 -4.39 -12.57 3.23
CA ASN A 183 -4.84 -12.58 4.62
C ASN A 183 -5.44 -11.22 4.98
N LEU A 184 -6.62 -11.26 5.57
CA LEU A 184 -7.48 -10.12 5.86
C LEU A 184 -7.83 -10.14 7.35
N GLY A 185 -7.52 -9.06 8.08
CA GLY A 185 -7.78 -8.95 9.53
C GLY A 185 -8.55 -7.69 9.91
N TYR A 186 -9.33 -7.69 11.00
CA TYR A 186 -9.80 -6.48 11.69
C TYR A 186 -10.45 -5.39 10.80
N SER A 187 -11.59 -5.70 10.18
CA SER A 187 -12.37 -4.72 9.38
C SER A 187 -13.61 -4.21 10.08
N HIS A 188 -13.84 -2.89 9.99
CA HIS A 188 -14.98 -2.21 10.59
C HIS A 188 -15.93 -1.53 9.59
N GLU A 189 -15.61 -1.47 8.29
CA GLU A 189 -16.38 -0.66 7.34
C GLU A 189 -16.75 -1.36 6.02
N ASP A 190 -16.02 -2.40 5.60
CA ASP A 190 -16.27 -3.07 4.31
C ASP A 190 -17.36 -4.15 4.44
N THR A 191 -18.39 -4.08 3.59
CA THR A 191 -19.45 -5.12 3.51
C THR A 191 -19.13 -6.24 2.52
N LYS A 192 -18.21 -5.99 1.58
CA LYS A 192 -17.81 -6.93 0.52
C LYS A 192 -16.29 -6.99 0.42
N ILE A 193 -15.72 -8.20 0.29
CA ILE A 193 -14.26 -8.37 0.23
C ILE A 193 -13.71 -8.28 -1.20
N PHE A 194 -14.27 -9.04 -2.14
CA PHE A 194 -13.81 -9.07 -3.53
C PHE A 194 -14.92 -8.66 -4.48
N PRO A 195 -14.83 -7.51 -5.16
CA PRO A 195 -15.82 -7.10 -6.15
C PRO A 195 -15.77 -8.01 -7.39
N SER A 196 -16.92 -8.18 -8.05
CA SER A 196 -17.08 -9.20 -9.09
C SER A 196 -16.17 -8.96 -10.31
N SER A 197 -15.84 -7.70 -10.58
CA SER A 197 -14.99 -7.24 -11.70
C SER A 197 -13.50 -7.60 -11.55
N GLU A 198 -13.10 -8.10 -10.39
CA GLU A 198 -11.70 -8.40 -10.06
C GLU A 198 -11.44 -9.88 -9.85
N LEU A 199 -12.49 -10.65 -9.58
CA LEU A 199 -12.40 -12.11 -9.42
C LEU A 199 -11.72 -12.80 -10.60
N GLN A 200 -11.94 -12.31 -11.83
CA GLN A 200 -11.30 -12.86 -13.04
C GLN A 200 -9.79 -12.63 -13.11
N LYS A 201 -9.24 -11.68 -12.32
CA LYS A 201 -7.80 -11.34 -12.30
C LYS A 201 -7.04 -12.14 -11.24
N LEU A 202 -7.74 -12.84 -10.35
CA LEU A 202 -7.17 -13.65 -9.27
C LEU A 202 -6.77 -15.06 -9.77
N GLU A 203 -6.18 -15.15 -10.96
CA GLU A 203 -5.88 -16.45 -11.62
C GLU A 203 -4.89 -17.31 -10.83
N GLN A 204 -4.05 -16.68 -10.00
CA GLN A 204 -3.06 -17.37 -9.18
C GLN A 204 -3.48 -17.52 -7.72
N LEU A 205 -4.62 -16.95 -7.31
CA LEU A 205 -5.03 -16.93 -5.90
C LEU A 205 -5.43 -18.34 -5.46
N GLU A 206 -4.83 -18.80 -4.37
CA GLU A 206 -4.97 -20.15 -3.88
C GLU A 206 -5.64 -20.20 -2.50
N THR A 207 -5.36 -19.21 -1.66
CA THR A 207 -5.82 -19.16 -0.27
C THR A 207 -6.31 -17.76 0.11
N ILE A 208 -7.49 -17.71 0.74
CA ILE A 208 -8.03 -16.52 1.40
C ILE A 208 -8.19 -16.83 2.88
N HIS A 209 -7.63 -15.98 3.73
CA HIS A 209 -7.90 -15.99 5.17
C HIS A 209 -8.54 -14.67 5.55
N ALA A 210 -9.70 -14.70 6.22
CA ALA A 210 -10.33 -13.51 6.77
C ALA A 210 -10.66 -13.74 8.26
N GLN A 211 -10.26 -12.80 9.12
CA GLN A 211 -10.48 -12.88 10.56
C GLN A 211 -10.95 -11.54 11.15
N ASP A 212 -11.90 -11.57 12.07
CA ASP A 212 -12.39 -10.38 12.80
C ASP A 212 -12.86 -9.24 11.86
N CYS A 213 -13.50 -9.56 10.73
CA CYS A 213 -14.16 -8.55 9.90
C CYS A 213 -15.64 -8.42 10.32
N GLU A 214 -15.97 -7.35 11.06
CA GLU A 214 -17.28 -7.23 11.71
C GLU A 214 -18.41 -6.88 10.75
N MET A 215 -18.14 -6.17 9.65
CA MET A 215 -19.17 -5.68 8.70
C MET A 215 -19.29 -6.50 7.41
N VAL A 216 -18.42 -7.48 7.18
CA VAL A 216 -18.42 -8.25 5.93
C VAL A 216 -19.67 -9.14 5.88
N GLU A 217 -20.52 -8.89 4.89
CA GLU A 217 -21.73 -9.67 4.57
C GLU A 217 -21.47 -10.67 3.43
N GLU A 218 -20.55 -10.35 2.52
CA GLU A 218 -20.20 -11.22 1.38
C GLU A 218 -18.69 -11.21 1.12
N VAL A 219 -18.08 -12.40 0.94
CA VAL A 219 -16.65 -12.51 0.58
C VAL A 219 -16.44 -12.22 -0.91
N PHE A 220 -17.35 -12.69 -1.76
CA PHE A 220 -17.29 -12.48 -3.20
C PHE A 220 -18.57 -11.79 -3.65
N GLU A 221 -18.43 -10.60 -4.23
CA GLU A 221 -19.56 -9.90 -4.81
C GLU A 221 -20.07 -10.67 -6.04
N VAL A 222 -21.39 -10.91 -6.06
CA VAL A 222 -22.07 -11.49 -7.20
C VAL A 222 -22.31 -10.41 -8.25
N ALA A 223 -21.83 -10.61 -9.48
CA ALA A 223 -22.11 -9.72 -10.60
C ALA A 223 -23.63 -9.68 -10.87
N SER A 224 -24.29 -8.56 -10.54
CA SER A 224 -25.69 -8.35 -10.91
C SER A 224 -25.77 -7.83 -12.35
N GLU A 225 -25.85 -8.73 -13.33
CA GLU A 225 -26.16 -8.30 -14.71
C GLU A 225 -27.66 -8.03 -14.87
N VAL A 226 -28.00 -6.76 -15.07
CA VAL A 226 -29.33 -6.34 -15.57
C VAL A 226 -29.36 -6.53 -17.08
N THR A 227 -29.36 -7.77 -17.58
CA THR A 227 -29.76 -8.05 -18.96
C THR A 227 -30.49 -9.38 -19.06
N ASN A 228 -31.65 -9.31 -19.70
CA ASN A 228 -32.57 -10.42 -19.89
C ASN A 228 -31.92 -11.56 -20.70
N ASN A 229 -32.10 -12.78 -20.18
CA ASN A 229 -31.90 -14.09 -20.81
C ASN A 229 -30.45 -14.58 -21.01
N GLU A 230 -30.25 -15.79 -20.48
CA GLU A 230 -29.22 -16.81 -20.76
C GLU A 230 -27.93 -16.81 -19.92
N SER A 231 -27.87 -17.85 -19.06
CA SER A 231 -26.75 -18.37 -18.26
C SER A 231 -26.02 -17.39 -17.33
N GLN A 232 -26.30 -17.48 -16.03
CA GLN A 232 -25.35 -17.08 -14.99
C GLN A 232 -24.05 -17.88 -15.20
N THR A 233 -23.09 -17.29 -15.92
CA THR A 233 -21.70 -17.75 -15.90
C THR A 233 -21.10 -17.30 -14.58
N GLY A 234 -21.04 -18.20 -13.59
CA GLY A 234 -20.31 -17.91 -12.35
C GLY A 234 -18.87 -17.55 -12.66
N VAL A 235 -18.28 -16.60 -11.92
CA VAL A 235 -16.87 -16.27 -12.07
C VAL A 235 -16.04 -17.38 -11.42
N GLU A 236 -15.22 -18.06 -12.22
CA GLU A 236 -14.32 -19.10 -11.74
C GLU A 236 -13.01 -18.48 -11.22
N ILE A 237 -12.59 -18.85 -10.01
CA ILE A 237 -11.26 -18.55 -9.47
C ILE A 237 -10.47 -19.86 -9.51
N PRO A 238 -9.74 -20.16 -10.61
CA PRO A 238 -9.40 -21.53 -11.00
C PRO A 238 -8.44 -22.25 -10.06
N LYS A 239 -7.66 -21.49 -9.26
CA LYS A 239 -6.68 -22.06 -8.32
C LYS A 239 -7.10 -21.95 -6.86
N LEU A 240 -8.22 -21.30 -6.56
CA LEU A 240 -8.68 -21.11 -5.19
C LEU A 240 -9.05 -22.47 -4.61
N ARG A 241 -8.39 -22.84 -3.52
CA ARG A 241 -8.54 -24.15 -2.89
C ARG A 241 -8.83 -24.07 -1.40
N GLU A 242 -8.60 -22.92 -0.78
CA GLU A 242 -8.78 -22.72 0.65
C GLU A 242 -9.36 -21.34 0.93
N VAL A 243 -10.45 -21.32 1.70
CA VAL A 243 -11.06 -20.12 2.25
C VAL A 243 -11.28 -20.38 3.73
N ASP A 244 -10.55 -19.68 4.58
CA ASP A 244 -10.64 -19.74 6.04
C ASP A 244 -11.26 -18.43 6.54
N LEU A 245 -12.44 -18.53 7.15
CA LEU A 245 -13.19 -17.38 7.66
C LEU A 245 -13.40 -17.58 9.16
N LYS A 246 -12.87 -16.66 9.96
CA LYS A 246 -12.94 -16.71 11.43
C LYS A 246 -13.57 -15.42 11.96
N GLU A 247 -14.45 -15.54 12.93
CA GLU A 247 -14.96 -14.39 13.69
C GLU A 247 -15.64 -13.30 12.82
N LEU A 248 -16.20 -13.70 11.66
CA LEU A 248 -16.99 -12.82 10.77
C LEU A 248 -18.43 -12.74 11.27
N ARG A 249 -18.77 -11.71 12.05
CA ARG A 249 -20.07 -11.66 12.77
C ARG A 249 -21.29 -11.34 11.90
N SER A 250 -21.07 -10.76 10.71
CA SER A 250 -22.15 -10.35 9.79
C SER A 250 -22.41 -11.35 8.65
N LEU A 251 -21.63 -12.44 8.59
CA LEU A 251 -21.77 -13.55 7.63
C LEU A 251 -22.54 -14.72 8.26
#